data_AF-A0A947E0X8-F1
#
_entry.id   AF-A0A947E0X8-F1
#
_cell.length_a   1.000
_cell.length_b   1.000
_cell.length_c   1.000
_cell.angle_alpha   90.00
_cell.angle_beta   90.00
_cell.angle_gamma   90.00
#
_symmetry.space_group_name_H-M   'P 1'
#
loop_
_entity.id
_entity.type
_entity.pdbx_description
1 polymer ?
#
loop_
_entity_poly.entity_id
_entity_poly.type
_entity_poly.pdbx_seq_one_letter_code
_entity_poly.pdbx_strand_id
1 'polypeptide(L)'
;MHSRPNLTLAVLAAIALAACGGGDDDPAPTLPRLSAATPGTLAGACADLAAQLATLANTTITASTDVAAGTLMVAGQSVPQHCRVTGSMYPRVGTDNNNYAIGFEMRLPNAWNGRFFYQANGGIDGSVGTATGAVNGGGGLTHALAMGFAVISSDAGHSGALGPNFGIDPQARLDYGYQAVQKLTPMAKSLIRTAYGKAPDRSYFGGCSNGGRHAMVAMSRFADQYDGFLAGAPGYNLPKAAIANIFGAQRYALIAPANLADAFTPAERTTVANAVLAKCDALDGSADGLVQDVEACRTAFNFAIDVPTCTGARDGSCLSTSQKVA
;
A
#
# COMPACT_ATOMS: atom_id res chain seq x y z
N MET A 1 2.29 -65.09 -47.84
CA MET A 1 1.41 -64.09 -48.46
C MET A 1 0.52 -63.49 -47.36
N HIS A 2 0.68 -62.18 -47.13
CA HIS A 2 -0.28 -61.19 -46.61
C HIS A 2 -1.08 -61.50 -45.33
N SER A 3 -1.29 -60.61 -44.36
CA SER A 3 -0.75 -59.31 -43.91
C SER A 3 -1.55 -59.03 -42.63
N ARG A 4 -0.91 -58.61 -41.53
CA ARG A 4 -1.61 -58.05 -40.35
C ARG A 4 -1.57 -56.52 -40.46
N PRO A 5 -2.66 -55.78 -40.18
CA PRO A 5 -2.60 -54.32 -40.18
C PRO A 5 -2.02 -53.81 -38.85
N ASN A 6 -1.18 -52.80 -39.00
CA ASN A 6 -0.49 -52.03 -37.97
C ASN A 6 -1.47 -51.14 -37.20
N LEU A 7 -1.24 -51.00 -35.89
CA LEU A 7 -1.84 -49.95 -35.07
C LEU A 7 -0.73 -49.29 -34.24
N THR A 8 -0.03 -48.31 -34.79
CA THR A 8 0.86 -47.42 -34.04
C THR A 8 1.09 -46.10 -34.76
N LEU A 9 1.03 -45.02 -33.97
CA LEU A 9 1.47 -43.64 -34.20
C LEU A 9 0.67 -42.77 -35.19
N ALA A 10 -0.29 -42.02 -34.65
CA ALA A 10 -0.67 -40.73 -35.21
C ALA A 10 0.13 -39.63 -34.47
N VAL A 11 1.19 -39.16 -35.13
CA VAL A 11 1.87 -37.89 -34.84
C VAL A 11 1.05 -36.79 -35.52
N LEU A 12 0.54 -35.82 -34.75
CA LEU A 12 0.16 -34.51 -35.27
C LEU A 12 0.48 -33.46 -34.21
N ALA A 13 1.71 -32.99 -34.27
CA ALA A 13 2.08 -31.67 -33.82
C ALA A 13 1.99 -30.71 -35.02
N ALA A 14 1.74 -29.43 -34.72
CA ALA A 14 1.95 -28.24 -35.55
C ALA A 14 0.69 -27.66 -36.27
N ILE A 15 0.11 -26.62 -35.65
CA ILE A 15 0.11 -25.21 -36.11
C ILE A 15 -1.24 -24.51 -35.87
N ALA A 16 -1.26 -23.60 -34.89
CA ALA A 16 -1.92 -22.29 -34.96
C ALA A 16 -1.48 -21.42 -33.75
N LEU A 17 -0.19 -21.17 -33.60
CA LEU A 17 0.31 -19.99 -32.86
C LEU A 17 0.92 -19.05 -33.90
N ALA A 18 0.08 -18.23 -34.51
CA ALA A 18 0.51 -17.13 -35.36
C ALA A 18 -0.37 -15.93 -35.04
N ALA A 19 0.09 -15.09 -34.11
CA ALA A 19 -0.19 -13.64 -34.03
C ALA A 19 0.39 -13.05 -32.72
N CYS A 20 1.71 -13.05 -32.58
CA CYS A 20 2.44 -12.11 -31.71
C CYS A 20 3.73 -11.73 -32.44
N GLY A 21 3.56 -11.08 -33.59
CA GLY A 21 4.63 -10.46 -34.36
C GLY A 21 4.03 -9.20 -34.99
N GLY A 22 3.83 -8.17 -34.16
CA GLY A 22 3.38 -6.86 -34.62
C GLY A 22 4.54 -6.19 -35.37
N GLY A 23 4.30 -5.84 -36.63
CA GLY A 23 5.16 -4.90 -37.34
C GLY A 23 4.98 -3.50 -36.76
N ASP A 24 6.00 -2.65 -36.89
CA ASP A 24 6.07 -1.28 -36.36
C ASP A 24 5.01 -0.31 -36.94
N ASP A 25 4.05 -0.80 -37.73
CA ASP A 25 3.02 -0.01 -38.44
C ASP A 25 1.59 -0.21 -37.90
N ASP A 26 1.37 -1.10 -36.91
CA ASP A 26 0.05 -1.20 -36.27
C ASP A 26 -0.12 -0.06 -35.25
N PRO A 27 -1.18 0.78 -35.35
CA PRO A 27 -1.43 1.79 -34.35
C PRO A 27 -1.57 1.10 -32.99
N ALA A 28 -0.69 1.46 -32.05
CA ALA A 28 -0.69 0.91 -30.71
C ALA A 28 -2.13 0.88 -30.17
N PRO A 29 -2.61 -0.25 -29.63
CA PRO A 29 -3.99 -0.37 -29.18
C PRO A 29 -4.30 0.78 -28.23
N THR A 30 -5.21 1.66 -28.64
CA THR A 30 -5.62 2.80 -27.83
C THR A 30 -6.27 2.26 -26.57
N LEU A 31 -5.63 2.48 -25.41
CA LEU A 31 -6.19 2.06 -24.14
C LEU A 31 -7.60 2.66 -23.96
N PRO A 32 -8.59 1.88 -23.52
CA PRO A 32 -9.94 2.38 -23.33
C PRO A 32 -9.95 3.59 -22.40
N ARG A 33 -10.38 4.75 -22.91
CA ARG A 33 -10.53 5.95 -22.08
C ARG A 33 -11.87 5.89 -21.35
N LEU A 34 -11.81 5.80 -20.03
CA LEU A 34 -12.99 5.82 -19.18
C LEU A 34 -13.67 7.21 -19.22
N SER A 35 -15.01 7.25 -19.19
CA SER A 35 -15.80 8.49 -19.09
C SER A 35 -15.52 9.30 -17.81
N ALA A 36 -15.93 10.57 -17.76
CA ALA A 36 -15.87 11.35 -16.52
C ALA A 36 -16.86 10.81 -15.48
N ALA A 37 -16.48 10.82 -14.20
CA ALA A 37 -17.40 10.54 -13.11
C ALA A 37 -18.43 11.67 -12.98
N THR A 38 -19.69 11.32 -12.72
CA THR A 38 -20.79 12.26 -12.52
C THR A 38 -20.99 12.52 -11.02
N PRO A 39 -21.03 13.80 -10.59
CA PRO A 39 -21.25 14.15 -9.19
C PRO A 39 -22.61 13.67 -8.67
N GLY A 40 -22.73 13.63 -7.34
CA GLY A 40 -23.97 13.36 -6.62
C GLY A 40 -23.98 14.06 -5.27
N THR A 41 -25.14 14.06 -4.63
CA THR A 41 -25.33 14.63 -3.29
C THR A 41 -25.82 13.58 -2.33
N LEU A 42 -25.37 13.64 -1.08
CA LEU A 42 -25.84 12.73 -0.04
C LEU A 42 -27.37 12.79 0.05
N ALA A 43 -28.02 11.65 -0.08
CA ALA A 43 -29.46 11.52 -0.02
C ALA A 43 -29.91 11.33 1.43
N GLY A 44 -30.84 12.18 1.90
CA GLY A 44 -31.36 12.11 3.28
C GLY A 44 -30.36 12.59 4.34
N ALA A 45 -30.63 12.26 5.61
CA ALA A 45 -29.78 12.62 6.73
C ALA A 45 -28.72 11.53 6.98
N CYS A 46 -27.50 11.92 7.38
CA CYS A 46 -26.44 10.96 7.69
C CYS A 46 -26.87 9.99 8.80
N ALA A 47 -27.61 10.47 9.80
CA ALA A 47 -28.10 9.63 10.90
C ALA A 47 -28.97 8.45 10.43
N ASP A 48 -29.69 8.60 9.31
CA ASP A 48 -30.59 7.57 8.79
C ASP A 48 -29.83 6.41 8.12
N LEU A 49 -28.59 6.64 7.68
CA LEU A 49 -27.79 5.62 7.00
C LEU A 49 -27.55 4.39 7.88
N ALA A 50 -27.40 4.55 9.19
CA ALA A 50 -27.20 3.40 10.08
C ALA A 50 -28.35 2.38 9.98
N ALA A 51 -29.59 2.86 9.94
CA ALA A 51 -30.77 2.01 9.78
C ALA A 51 -30.88 1.42 8.37
N GLN A 52 -30.60 2.23 7.34
CA GLN A 52 -30.65 1.78 5.94
C GLN A 52 -29.58 0.72 5.61
N LEU A 53 -28.47 0.71 6.36
CA LEU A 53 -27.35 -0.22 6.18
C LEU A 53 -27.44 -1.45 7.08
N ALA A 54 -28.44 -1.55 7.95
CA ALA A 54 -28.62 -2.67 8.89
C ALA A 54 -28.80 -4.03 8.20
N THR A 55 -29.17 -4.04 6.92
CA THR A 55 -29.36 -5.27 6.13
C THR A 55 -28.08 -5.75 5.44
N LEU A 56 -26.96 -5.03 5.58
CA LEU A 56 -25.69 -5.47 5.01
C LEU A 56 -25.21 -6.74 5.71
N ALA A 57 -25.01 -7.80 4.92
CA ALA A 57 -24.59 -9.09 5.45
C ALA A 57 -23.28 -9.00 6.22
N ASN A 58 -23.20 -9.68 7.36
CA ASN A 58 -22.02 -9.76 8.23
C ASN A 58 -21.47 -8.39 8.63
N THR A 59 -22.30 -7.35 8.67
CA THR A 59 -21.88 -5.97 8.93
C THR A 59 -22.65 -5.41 10.10
N THR A 60 -21.93 -4.77 11.02
CA THR A 60 -22.51 -3.99 12.12
C THR A 60 -22.09 -2.54 11.95
N ILE A 61 -23.06 -1.64 11.79
CA ILE A 61 -22.81 -0.19 11.83
C ILE A 61 -22.85 0.25 13.29
N THR A 62 -21.74 0.80 13.78
CA THR A 62 -21.61 1.30 15.14
C THR A 62 -22.10 2.74 15.26
N ALA A 63 -21.82 3.58 14.25
CA ALA A 63 -22.29 4.96 14.21
C ALA A 63 -22.42 5.47 12.78
N SER A 64 -23.35 6.40 12.59
CA SER A 64 -23.46 7.24 11.40
C SER A 64 -23.72 8.67 11.86
N THR A 65 -22.76 9.57 11.69
CA THR A 65 -22.80 10.92 12.26
C THR A 65 -22.42 12.00 11.26
N ASP A 66 -23.21 13.08 11.23
CA ASP A 66 -22.88 14.28 10.47
C ASP A 66 -21.63 14.95 11.05
N VAL A 67 -20.71 15.31 10.17
CA VAL A 67 -19.51 16.08 10.50
C VAL A 67 -19.59 17.41 9.78
N ALA A 68 -19.78 18.49 10.54
CA ALA A 68 -19.80 19.84 10.01
C ALA A 68 -18.48 20.21 9.32
N ALA A 69 -18.54 21.09 8.32
CA ALA A 69 -17.35 21.60 7.65
C ALA A 69 -16.40 22.26 8.66
N GLY A 70 -15.11 21.97 8.56
CA GLY A 70 -14.07 22.53 9.44
C GLY A 70 -13.92 21.84 10.80
N THR A 71 -14.77 20.88 11.16
CA THR A 71 -14.56 20.03 12.34
C THR A 71 -13.33 19.14 12.17
N LEU A 72 -13.09 18.66 10.95
CA LEU A 72 -11.88 17.94 10.57
C LEU A 72 -10.97 18.88 9.77
N MET A 73 -9.71 18.96 10.17
CA MET A 73 -8.65 19.70 9.48
C MET A 73 -7.59 18.73 9.00
N VAL A 74 -7.14 18.87 7.75
CA VAL A 74 -6.02 18.09 7.20
C VAL A 74 -5.03 19.06 6.60
N ALA A 75 -3.78 19.02 7.08
CA ALA A 75 -2.72 19.93 6.64
C ALA A 75 -3.13 21.43 6.66
N GLY A 76 -3.88 21.84 7.70
CA GLY A 76 -4.37 23.21 7.84
C GLY A 76 -5.55 23.57 6.94
N GLN A 77 -6.07 22.63 6.13
CA GLN A 77 -7.25 22.84 5.28
C GLN A 77 -8.50 22.24 5.94
N SER A 78 -9.59 22.98 5.85
CA SER A 78 -10.92 22.55 6.32
C SER A 78 -11.49 21.47 5.42
N VAL A 79 -11.90 20.35 6.01
CA VAL A 79 -12.63 19.31 5.28
C VAL A 79 -14.10 19.73 5.15
N PRO A 80 -14.70 19.67 3.95
CA PRO A 80 -16.12 19.96 3.74
C PRO A 80 -17.04 19.09 4.61
N GLN A 81 -18.30 19.52 4.75
CA GLN A 81 -19.31 18.73 5.45
C GLN A 81 -19.45 17.33 4.83
N HIS A 82 -19.52 16.32 5.69
CA HIS A 82 -19.60 14.92 5.28
C HIS A 82 -20.26 14.07 6.36
N CYS A 83 -20.75 12.91 5.96
CA CYS A 83 -21.20 11.86 6.85
C CYS A 83 -20.04 10.93 7.22
N ARG A 84 -19.93 10.56 8.49
CA ARG A 84 -18.97 9.57 9.00
C ARG A 84 -19.72 8.32 9.44
N VAL A 85 -19.40 7.19 8.82
CA VAL A 85 -19.92 5.88 9.18
C VAL A 85 -18.80 5.02 9.75
N THR A 86 -19.00 4.41 10.90
CA THR A 86 -18.07 3.45 11.50
C THR A 86 -18.75 2.12 11.75
N GLY A 87 -18.00 1.04 11.66
CA GLY A 87 -18.54 -0.29 11.88
C GLY A 87 -17.49 -1.37 11.80
N SER A 88 -17.96 -2.61 11.78
CA SER A 88 -17.12 -3.78 11.57
C SER A 88 -17.84 -4.84 10.76
N MET A 89 -17.06 -5.72 10.14
CA MET A 89 -17.58 -6.90 9.46
C MET A 89 -17.00 -8.19 10.02
N TYR A 90 -17.75 -9.28 9.89
CA TYR A 90 -17.32 -10.65 10.20
C TYR A 90 -16.72 -10.83 11.62
N PRO A 91 -17.45 -10.47 12.70
CA PRO A 91 -16.99 -10.76 14.05
C PRO A 91 -16.86 -12.27 14.28
N ARG A 92 -15.75 -12.70 14.89
CA ARG A 92 -15.46 -14.10 15.20
C ARG A 92 -14.47 -14.22 16.36
N VAL A 93 -14.36 -15.43 16.90
CA VAL A 93 -13.27 -15.83 17.81
C VAL A 93 -12.23 -16.61 17.00
N GLY A 94 -10.96 -16.28 17.14
CA GLY A 94 -9.84 -16.95 16.47
C GLY A 94 -9.41 -18.24 17.14
N THR A 95 -8.50 -18.98 16.50
CA THR A 95 -7.93 -20.23 17.05
C THR A 95 -7.04 -20.00 18.28
N ASP A 96 -6.66 -18.75 18.53
CA ASP A 96 -5.90 -18.26 19.66
C ASP A 96 -6.78 -17.67 20.78
N ASN A 97 -8.10 -17.86 20.70
CA ASN A 97 -9.13 -17.31 21.59
C ASN A 97 -9.23 -15.77 21.63
N ASN A 98 -8.60 -15.06 20.69
CA ASN A 98 -8.78 -13.61 20.55
C ASN A 98 -10.02 -13.29 19.71
N ASN A 99 -10.62 -12.13 19.94
CA ASN A 99 -11.72 -11.61 19.12
C ASN A 99 -11.18 -10.91 17.87
N TYR A 100 -11.76 -11.23 16.73
CA TYR A 100 -11.42 -10.63 15.43
C TYR A 100 -12.67 -10.07 14.76
N ALA A 101 -12.52 -8.94 14.09
CA ALA A 101 -13.48 -8.37 13.16
C ALA A 101 -12.71 -7.45 12.21
N ILE A 102 -13.26 -7.19 11.02
CA ILE A 102 -12.72 -6.21 10.08
C ILE A 102 -13.36 -4.86 10.39
N GLY A 103 -12.69 -4.03 11.17
CA GLY A 103 -13.13 -2.68 11.49
C GLY A 103 -12.97 -1.74 10.30
N PHE A 104 -13.88 -0.78 10.17
CA PHE A 104 -13.79 0.25 9.15
C PHE A 104 -14.34 1.61 9.61
N GLU A 105 -13.83 2.66 8.98
CA GLU A 105 -14.41 3.99 8.96
C GLU A 105 -14.59 4.39 7.49
N MET A 106 -15.76 4.93 7.18
CA MET A 106 -16.09 5.48 5.87
C MET A 106 -16.55 6.94 6.02
N ARG A 107 -16.08 7.82 5.13
CA ARG A 107 -16.49 9.22 5.06
C ARG A 107 -17.09 9.53 3.69
N LEU A 108 -18.24 10.18 3.71
CA LEU A 108 -19.12 10.39 2.56
C LEU A 108 -19.41 11.90 2.45
N PRO A 109 -18.74 12.62 1.54
CA PRO A 109 -18.93 14.06 1.41
C PRO A 109 -20.33 14.42 0.91
N ASN A 110 -20.94 15.48 1.46
CA ASN A 110 -22.26 15.92 1.00
C ASN A 110 -22.25 16.26 -0.50
N ALA A 111 -21.19 16.92 -0.96
CA ALA A 111 -20.89 17.12 -2.37
C ALA A 111 -19.93 16.02 -2.85
N TRP A 112 -20.48 14.94 -3.35
CA TRP A 112 -19.71 13.79 -3.82
C TRP A 112 -19.39 13.91 -5.31
N ASN A 113 -18.14 13.61 -5.67
CA ASN A 113 -17.65 13.78 -7.04
C ASN A 113 -17.85 12.54 -7.93
N GLY A 114 -18.60 11.54 -7.46
CA GLY A 114 -18.85 10.28 -8.16
C GLY A 114 -17.76 9.20 -7.99
N ARG A 115 -16.73 9.46 -7.16
CA ARG A 115 -15.55 8.58 -7.02
C ARG A 115 -15.40 7.99 -5.61
N PHE A 116 -14.91 6.76 -5.55
CA PHE A 116 -14.58 6.03 -4.33
C PHE A 116 -13.05 5.92 -4.17
N PHE A 117 -12.55 6.02 -2.94
CA PHE A 117 -11.15 5.82 -2.61
C PHE A 117 -10.99 4.86 -1.42
N TYR A 118 -10.28 3.76 -1.61
CA TYR A 118 -9.84 2.88 -0.53
C TYR A 118 -8.47 3.35 -0.03
N GLN A 119 -8.44 3.86 1.20
CA GLN A 119 -7.22 4.22 1.92
C GLN A 119 -6.66 2.98 2.63
N ALA A 120 -5.52 2.49 2.14
CA ALA A 120 -4.81 1.41 2.81
C ALA A 120 -3.77 1.96 3.80
N ASN A 121 -3.67 1.28 4.95
CA ASN A 121 -2.89 1.75 6.09
C ASN A 121 -1.50 1.10 6.15
N GLY A 122 -0.67 1.57 7.08
CA GLY A 122 0.74 1.23 7.21
C GLY A 122 1.03 0.22 8.31
N GLY A 123 2.32 -0.11 8.49
CA GLY A 123 2.77 -1.03 9.54
C GLY A 123 2.23 -2.44 9.35
N ILE A 124 1.78 -3.05 10.44
CA ILE A 124 1.06 -4.33 10.41
C ILE A 124 -0.45 -4.13 10.44
N ASP A 125 -0.96 -2.94 10.08
CA ASP A 125 -2.34 -2.50 10.28
C ASP A 125 -2.75 -2.55 11.77
N GLY A 126 -3.96 -3.03 12.09
CA GLY A 126 -4.46 -3.10 13.45
C GLY A 126 -5.17 -1.83 13.94
N SER A 127 -5.32 -0.83 13.07
CA SER A 127 -5.99 0.43 13.42
C SER A 127 -6.79 0.98 12.25
N VAL A 128 -8.02 1.40 12.51
CA VAL A 128 -8.83 2.13 11.55
C VAL A 128 -8.31 3.58 11.51
N GLY A 129 -7.51 3.90 10.48
CA GLY A 129 -7.08 5.29 10.25
C GLY A 129 -8.27 6.20 9.89
N THR A 130 -8.16 7.50 10.17
CA THR A 130 -9.15 8.48 9.72
C THR A 130 -9.26 8.44 8.20
N ALA A 131 -10.47 8.22 7.67
CA ALA A 131 -10.71 7.98 6.24
C ALA A 131 -10.69 9.28 5.43
N THR A 132 -9.54 9.95 5.34
CA THR A 132 -9.37 11.23 4.60
C THR A 132 -8.94 11.02 3.15
N GLY A 133 -8.40 9.85 2.84
CA GLY A 133 -7.90 9.45 1.52
C GLY A 133 -6.41 9.78 1.35
N ALA A 134 -5.62 9.65 2.42
CA ALA A 134 -4.19 9.89 2.38
C ALA A 134 -3.44 8.67 1.82
N VAL A 135 -2.48 8.91 0.91
CA VAL A 135 -1.60 7.85 0.38
C VAL A 135 -0.39 7.61 1.29
N ASN A 136 -0.11 8.49 2.26
CA ASN A 136 0.92 8.34 3.32
C ASN A 136 2.38 8.15 2.82
N GLY A 137 2.71 8.62 1.61
CA GLY A 137 4.06 8.54 1.01
C GLY A 137 4.70 9.89 0.65
N GLY A 138 4.07 11.00 1.02
CA GLY A 138 4.52 12.37 0.78
C GLY A 138 3.76 13.37 1.64
N GLY A 139 4.25 14.62 1.70
CA GLY A 139 3.57 15.71 2.42
C GLY A 139 2.20 15.99 1.79
N GLY A 140 1.13 15.65 2.49
CA GLY A 140 -0.23 15.79 1.97
C GLY A 140 -0.68 17.25 1.96
N LEU A 141 -0.51 17.95 0.83
CA LEU A 141 -1.13 19.28 0.61
C LEU A 141 -2.66 19.19 0.41
N THR A 142 -3.15 17.99 0.08
CA THR A 142 -4.56 17.69 -0.18
C THR A 142 -4.84 16.20 0.07
N HIS A 143 -6.11 15.80 0.07
CA HIS A 143 -6.54 14.43 0.33
C HIS A 143 -7.89 14.13 -0.37
N ALA A 144 -8.18 12.84 -0.62
CA ALA A 144 -9.30 12.45 -1.48
C ALA A 144 -10.67 12.94 -0.97
N LEU A 145 -10.89 12.94 0.35
CA LEU A 145 -12.15 13.42 0.92
C LEU A 145 -12.42 14.90 0.61
N ALA A 146 -11.40 15.77 0.68
CA ALA A 146 -11.54 17.19 0.31
C ALA A 146 -11.76 17.38 -1.19
N MET A 147 -11.28 16.44 -2.02
CA MET A 147 -11.59 16.41 -3.45
C MET A 147 -12.99 15.88 -3.77
N GLY A 148 -13.78 15.52 -2.75
CA GLY A 148 -15.15 15.01 -2.89
C GLY A 148 -15.25 13.50 -3.10
N PHE A 149 -14.21 12.72 -2.79
CA PHE A 149 -14.31 11.25 -2.83
C PHE A 149 -15.05 10.71 -1.60
N ALA A 150 -15.81 9.64 -1.79
CA ALA A 150 -16.17 8.75 -0.69
C ALA A 150 -14.94 7.92 -0.32
N VAL A 151 -14.55 7.89 0.95
CA VAL A 151 -13.29 7.24 1.38
C VAL A 151 -13.57 6.19 2.44
N ILE A 152 -12.94 5.01 2.33
CA ILE A 152 -12.91 4.01 3.41
C ILE A 152 -11.49 3.75 3.90
N SER A 153 -11.35 3.43 5.18
CA SER A 153 -10.14 2.97 5.86
C SER A 153 -10.48 1.79 6.78
N SER A 154 -9.53 0.90 7.04
CA SER A 154 -9.73 -0.32 7.83
C SER A 154 -8.52 -0.72 8.67
N ASP A 155 -8.75 -1.45 9.76
CA ASP A 155 -7.72 -2.10 10.58
C ASP A 155 -7.19 -3.42 9.99
N ALA A 156 -7.71 -3.83 8.83
CA ALA A 156 -7.38 -5.07 8.14
C ALA A 156 -7.64 -6.35 8.95
N GLY A 157 -8.63 -6.34 9.85
CA GLY A 157 -9.17 -7.56 10.44
C GLY A 157 -8.68 -7.91 11.84
N HIS A 158 -7.90 -7.04 12.50
CA HIS A 158 -7.41 -7.29 13.85
C HIS A 158 -7.23 -5.99 14.64
N SER A 159 -7.15 -6.11 15.97
CA SER A 159 -6.80 -5.00 16.85
C SER A 159 -5.29 -4.85 16.96
N GLY A 160 -4.80 -3.61 16.90
CA GLY A 160 -3.40 -3.27 17.10
C GLY A 160 -2.85 -3.66 18.47
N ALA A 161 -3.73 -3.87 19.46
CA ALA A 161 -3.35 -4.40 20.77
C ALA A 161 -2.77 -5.83 20.69
N LEU A 162 -3.11 -6.60 19.66
CA LEU A 162 -2.54 -7.92 19.42
C LEU A 162 -1.10 -7.83 18.89
N GLY A 163 -0.70 -6.69 18.32
CA GLY A 163 0.56 -6.55 17.62
C GLY A 163 0.76 -7.70 16.61
N PRO A 164 1.98 -8.21 16.40
CA PRO A 164 2.23 -9.29 15.44
C PRO A 164 1.56 -10.63 15.81
N ASN A 165 1.02 -10.78 17.02
CA ASN A 165 0.38 -12.02 17.47
C ASN A 165 -0.95 -12.30 16.78
N PHE A 166 -1.56 -11.32 16.07
CA PHE A 166 -2.67 -11.60 15.16
C PHE A 166 -2.29 -12.70 14.15
N GLY A 167 -1.00 -12.79 13.82
CA GLY A 167 -0.44 -13.81 12.96
C GLY A 167 -0.49 -15.21 13.55
N ILE A 168 -0.98 -15.46 14.77
CA ILE A 168 -1.22 -16.84 15.24
C ILE A 168 -2.47 -17.41 14.58
N ASP A 169 -3.51 -16.59 14.39
CA ASP A 169 -4.75 -17.00 13.76
C ASP A 169 -4.64 -17.01 12.21
N PRO A 170 -4.90 -18.16 11.55
CA PRO A 170 -4.76 -18.25 10.09
C PRO A 170 -5.70 -17.32 9.31
N GLN A 171 -6.92 -17.12 9.79
CA GLN A 171 -7.90 -16.28 9.11
C GLN A 171 -7.53 -14.79 9.22
N ALA A 172 -6.94 -14.36 10.33
CA ALA A 172 -6.45 -13.00 10.52
C ALA A 172 -5.28 -12.69 9.57
N ARG A 173 -4.41 -13.67 9.29
CA ARG A 173 -3.39 -13.55 8.23
C ARG A 173 -4.02 -13.32 6.85
N LEU A 174 -5.14 -14.00 6.54
CA LEU A 174 -5.85 -13.82 5.27
C LEU A 174 -6.54 -12.46 5.19
N ASP A 175 -7.16 -12.00 6.28
CA ASP A 175 -7.79 -10.69 6.39
C ASP A 175 -6.77 -9.56 6.17
N TYR A 176 -5.64 -9.61 6.87
CA TYR A 176 -4.50 -8.70 6.67
C TYR A 176 -3.93 -8.79 5.24
N GLY A 177 -3.79 -10.02 4.73
CA GLY A 177 -3.19 -10.27 3.43
C GLY A 177 -3.98 -9.67 2.27
N TYR A 178 -5.30 -9.92 2.23
CA TYR A 178 -6.16 -9.49 1.12
C TYR A 178 -7.67 -9.53 1.41
N GLN A 179 -8.15 -10.35 2.35
CA GLN A 179 -9.60 -10.56 2.51
C GLN A 179 -10.33 -9.37 3.13
N ALA A 180 -9.67 -8.53 3.95
CA ALA A 180 -10.29 -7.30 4.43
C ALA A 180 -10.68 -6.40 3.26
N VAL A 181 -9.77 -6.19 2.30
CA VAL A 181 -10.06 -5.47 1.05
C VAL A 181 -11.17 -6.16 0.25
N GLN A 182 -11.08 -7.49 0.09
CA GLN A 182 -12.08 -8.28 -0.64
C GLN A 182 -13.50 -8.10 -0.09
N LYS A 183 -13.65 -8.09 1.24
CA LYS A 183 -14.93 -8.02 1.95
C LYS A 183 -15.46 -6.59 2.02
N LEU A 184 -14.59 -5.62 2.31
CA LEU A 184 -14.98 -4.22 2.46
C LEU A 184 -15.31 -3.54 1.14
N THR A 185 -14.68 -3.91 0.03
CA THR A 185 -14.91 -3.25 -1.27
C THR A 185 -16.37 -3.32 -1.73
N PRO A 186 -17.02 -4.50 -1.84
CA PRO A 186 -18.43 -4.57 -2.23
C PRO A 186 -19.35 -3.95 -1.17
N MET A 187 -19.02 -4.04 0.12
CA MET A 187 -19.76 -3.39 1.20
C MET A 187 -19.73 -1.86 1.03
N ALA A 188 -18.56 -1.26 0.84
CA ALA A 188 -18.38 0.18 0.65
C ALA A 188 -19.11 0.69 -0.59
N LYS A 189 -19.05 -0.05 -1.72
CA LYS A 189 -19.80 0.30 -2.94
C LYS A 189 -21.32 0.22 -2.73
N SER A 190 -21.80 -0.71 -1.91
CA SER A 190 -23.21 -0.82 -1.54
C SER A 190 -23.62 0.34 -0.63
N LEU A 191 -22.77 0.71 0.32
CA LEU A 191 -22.96 1.87 1.18
C LEU A 191 -23.07 3.17 0.37
N ILE A 192 -22.16 3.38 -0.59
CA ILE A 192 -22.21 4.53 -1.52
C ILE A 192 -23.52 4.53 -2.31
N ARG A 193 -23.96 3.36 -2.79
CA ARG A 193 -25.24 3.25 -3.52
C ARG A 193 -26.43 3.66 -2.66
N THR A 194 -26.47 3.23 -1.40
CA THR A 194 -27.51 3.66 -0.45
C THR A 194 -27.43 5.17 -0.20
N ALA A 195 -26.23 5.70 -0.02
CA ALA A 195 -26.00 7.11 0.32
C ALA A 195 -26.26 8.11 -0.82
N TYR A 196 -26.03 7.72 -2.08
CA TYR A 196 -26.11 8.65 -3.24
C TYR A 196 -27.08 8.19 -4.34
N GLY A 197 -27.76 7.06 -4.15
CA GLY A 197 -28.66 6.47 -5.16
C GLY A 197 -27.94 5.74 -6.31
N LYS A 198 -26.61 5.74 -6.37
CA LYS A 198 -25.82 5.03 -7.38
C LYS A 198 -24.47 4.54 -6.88
N ALA A 199 -23.91 3.53 -7.54
CA ALA A 199 -22.53 3.09 -7.30
C ALA A 199 -21.51 4.16 -7.74
N PRO A 200 -20.25 4.10 -7.25
CA PRO A 200 -19.19 4.96 -7.77
C PRO A 200 -18.97 4.71 -9.26
N ASP A 201 -18.80 5.78 -10.03
CA ASP A 201 -18.41 5.64 -11.44
C ASP A 201 -16.94 5.20 -11.52
N ARG A 202 -16.09 5.69 -10.60
CA ARG A 202 -14.68 5.32 -10.51
C ARG A 202 -14.27 4.95 -9.10
N SER A 203 -13.43 3.94 -8.97
CA SER A 203 -12.90 3.44 -7.70
C SER A 203 -11.37 3.46 -7.73
N TYR A 204 -10.76 4.02 -6.70
CA TYR A 204 -9.31 4.13 -6.57
C TYR A 204 -8.84 3.45 -5.29
N PHE A 205 -7.62 2.94 -5.30
CA PHE A 205 -7.00 2.32 -4.14
C PHE A 205 -5.63 2.94 -3.91
N GLY A 206 -5.28 3.34 -2.70
CA GLY A 206 -3.96 3.91 -2.46
C GLY A 206 -3.43 3.77 -1.05
N GLY A 207 -2.11 3.70 -0.95
CA GLY A 207 -1.38 3.70 0.30
C GLY A 207 0.13 3.61 0.09
N CYS A 208 0.89 3.73 1.17
CA CYS A 208 2.34 3.66 1.19
C CYS A 208 2.83 2.56 2.14
N SER A 209 4.01 1.98 1.90
CA SER A 209 4.57 0.88 2.72
C SER A 209 3.67 -0.35 2.65
N ASN A 210 3.11 -0.80 3.78
CA ASN A 210 2.09 -1.85 3.79
C ASN A 210 0.83 -1.46 2.98
N GLY A 211 0.48 -0.17 2.94
CA GLY A 211 -0.60 0.32 2.08
C GLY A 211 -0.27 0.18 0.60
N GLY A 212 1.00 0.38 0.23
CA GLY A 212 1.49 0.12 -1.12
C GLY A 212 1.49 -1.38 -1.46
N ARG A 213 1.81 -2.24 -0.48
CA ARG A 213 1.64 -3.70 -0.60
C ARG A 213 0.18 -4.05 -0.85
N HIS A 214 -0.76 -3.54 -0.03
CA HIS A 214 -2.19 -3.73 -0.24
C HIS A 214 -2.63 -3.28 -1.64
N ALA A 215 -2.11 -2.15 -2.13
CA ALA A 215 -2.39 -1.66 -3.48
C ALA A 215 -1.92 -2.64 -4.56
N MET A 216 -0.69 -3.16 -4.48
CA MET A 216 -0.19 -4.18 -5.43
C MET A 216 -0.94 -5.52 -5.33
N VAL A 217 -1.35 -5.91 -4.12
CA VAL A 217 -2.19 -7.10 -3.93
C VAL A 217 -3.58 -6.89 -4.53
N ALA A 218 -4.18 -5.72 -4.37
CA ALA A 218 -5.45 -5.38 -4.99
C ALA A 218 -5.35 -5.29 -6.52
N MET A 219 -4.26 -4.75 -7.07
CA MET A 219 -3.98 -4.79 -8.51
C MET A 219 -3.97 -6.20 -9.07
N SER A 220 -3.40 -7.16 -8.34
CA SER A 220 -3.28 -8.55 -8.81
C SER A 220 -4.53 -9.41 -8.56
N ARG A 221 -5.34 -9.08 -7.53
CA ARG A 221 -6.47 -9.92 -7.10
C ARG A 221 -7.85 -9.33 -7.36
N PHE A 222 -7.94 -8.00 -7.43
CA PHE A 222 -9.18 -7.23 -7.46
C PHE A 222 -9.12 -6.13 -8.54
N ALA A 223 -8.45 -6.41 -9.66
CA ALA A 223 -8.28 -5.46 -10.76
C ALA A 223 -9.62 -5.00 -11.35
N ASP A 224 -10.65 -5.84 -11.29
CA ASP A 224 -12.02 -5.55 -11.71
C ASP A 224 -12.75 -4.60 -10.75
N GLN A 225 -12.22 -4.39 -9.54
CA GLN A 225 -12.85 -3.58 -8.51
C GLN A 225 -12.38 -2.12 -8.49
N TYR A 226 -11.28 -1.78 -9.17
CA TYR A 226 -10.65 -0.47 -9.10
C TYR A 226 -10.12 -0.02 -10.48
N ASP A 227 -10.30 1.25 -10.79
CA ASP A 227 -9.87 1.88 -12.04
C ASP A 227 -8.47 2.50 -11.95
N GLY A 228 -7.96 2.71 -10.73
CA GLY A 228 -6.66 3.34 -10.51
C GLY A 228 -6.04 2.98 -9.16
N PHE A 229 -4.72 2.83 -9.15
CA PHE A 229 -3.97 2.42 -7.97
C PHE A 229 -2.78 3.35 -7.70
N LEU A 230 -2.58 3.69 -6.42
CA LEU A 230 -1.45 4.48 -5.95
C LEU A 230 -0.63 3.65 -4.94
N ALA A 231 0.47 3.06 -5.40
CA ALA A 231 1.34 2.22 -4.58
C ALA A 231 2.65 2.94 -4.23
N GLY A 232 2.70 3.57 -3.06
CA GLY A 232 3.92 4.19 -2.52
C GLY A 232 4.79 3.18 -1.77
N ALA A 233 6.11 3.21 -1.97
CA ALA A 233 7.10 2.36 -1.30
C ALA A 233 6.59 0.93 -0.96
N PRO A 234 6.06 0.17 -1.94
CA PRO A 234 5.24 -1.00 -1.66
C PRO A 234 6.08 -2.12 -1.04
N GLY A 235 5.70 -2.58 0.15
CA GLY A 235 6.30 -3.75 0.80
C GLY A 235 5.84 -5.08 0.18
N TYR A 236 5.89 -5.22 -1.15
CA TYR A 236 5.30 -6.38 -1.86
C TYR A 236 5.99 -7.72 -1.53
N ASN A 237 7.24 -7.68 -1.06
CA ASN A 237 7.99 -8.83 -0.55
C ASN A 237 8.12 -8.79 0.99
N LEU A 238 7.11 -8.29 1.72
CA LEU A 238 7.16 -8.05 3.17
C LEU A 238 7.74 -9.21 4.02
N PRO A 239 7.43 -10.50 3.74
CA PRO A 239 8.01 -11.60 4.51
C PRO A 239 9.55 -11.66 4.48
N LYS A 240 10.19 -11.11 3.44
CA LYS A 240 11.65 -11.03 3.33
C LYS A 240 12.25 -9.85 4.10
N ALA A 241 11.45 -8.83 4.44
CA ALA A 241 11.94 -7.65 5.17
C ALA A 241 12.44 -8.02 6.57
N ALA A 242 11.72 -8.90 7.29
CA ALA A 242 12.15 -9.38 8.61
C ALA A 242 13.47 -10.16 8.52
N ILE A 243 13.66 -10.98 7.48
CA ILE A 243 14.91 -11.71 7.23
C ILE A 243 16.06 -10.73 7.01
N ALA A 244 15.87 -9.71 6.17
CA ALA A 244 16.87 -8.68 5.92
C ALA A 244 17.24 -7.91 7.20
N ASN A 245 16.25 -7.55 8.03
CA ASN A 245 16.48 -6.85 9.30
C ASN A 245 17.25 -7.72 10.32
N ILE A 246 16.89 -9.00 10.46
CA ILE A 246 17.59 -9.93 11.35
C ILE A 246 19.04 -10.12 10.89
N PHE A 247 19.25 -10.29 9.58
CA PHE A 247 20.60 -10.39 9.02
C PHE A 247 21.42 -9.13 9.34
N GLY A 248 20.89 -7.94 9.08
CA GLY A 248 21.58 -6.68 9.38
C GLY A 248 21.87 -6.48 10.87
N ALA A 249 20.93 -6.84 11.74
CA ALA A 249 21.14 -6.78 13.18
C ALA A 249 22.28 -7.70 13.65
N GLN A 250 22.35 -8.93 13.10
CA GLN A 250 23.44 -9.85 13.38
C GLN A 250 24.80 -9.31 12.91
N ARG A 251 24.83 -8.60 11.77
CA ARG A 251 26.04 -7.93 11.27
C ARG A 251 26.52 -6.82 12.20
N TYR A 252 25.62 -5.91 12.56
CA TYR A 252 25.95 -4.79 13.45
C TYR A 252 26.35 -5.26 14.85
N ALA A 253 25.80 -6.38 15.34
CA ALA A 253 26.19 -6.96 16.62
C ALA A 253 27.65 -7.44 16.67
N LEU A 254 28.28 -7.74 15.52
CA LEU A 254 29.71 -8.12 15.48
C LEU A 254 30.65 -6.98 15.88
N ILE A 255 30.19 -5.73 15.71
CA ILE A 255 30.99 -4.52 15.96
C ILE A 255 30.41 -3.65 17.09
N ALA A 256 29.14 -3.86 17.47
CA ALA A 256 28.47 -3.13 18.54
C ALA A 256 27.47 -4.04 19.29
N PRO A 257 27.95 -5.06 20.03
CA PRO A 257 27.09 -6.08 20.65
C PRO A 257 26.21 -5.54 21.79
N ALA A 258 26.62 -4.46 22.45
CA ALA A 258 25.86 -3.86 23.55
C ALA A 258 24.70 -2.97 23.05
N ASN A 259 24.89 -2.31 21.91
CA ASN A 259 23.91 -1.39 21.33
C ASN A 259 24.17 -1.23 19.83
N LEU A 260 23.25 -1.73 19.00
CA LEU A 260 23.41 -1.70 17.54
C LEU A 260 23.52 -0.28 16.97
N ALA A 261 23.03 0.74 17.67
CA ALA A 261 23.15 2.13 17.23
C ALA A 261 24.61 2.62 17.22
N ASP A 262 25.52 1.96 17.96
CA ASP A 262 26.93 2.31 18.03
C ASP A 262 27.76 1.67 16.90
N ALA A 263 27.15 0.80 16.09
CA ALA A 263 27.77 0.22 14.90
C ALA A 263 28.15 1.31 13.89
N PHE A 264 27.27 2.31 13.72
CA PHE A 264 27.48 3.50 12.90
C PHE A 264 26.87 4.70 13.61
N THR A 265 27.69 5.55 14.18
CA THR A 265 27.26 6.79 14.84
C THR A 265 26.66 7.79 13.83
N PRO A 266 25.89 8.79 14.29
CA PRO A 266 25.36 9.84 13.40
C PRO A 266 26.43 10.56 12.58
N ALA A 267 27.60 10.83 13.17
CA ALA A 267 28.73 11.47 12.47
C ALA A 267 29.28 10.57 11.36
N GLU A 268 29.48 9.28 11.64
CA GLU A 268 29.93 8.31 10.64
C GLU A 268 28.92 8.13 9.49
N ARG A 269 27.61 8.13 9.78
CA ARG A 269 26.58 8.11 8.73
C ARG A 269 26.62 9.35 7.84
N THR A 270 26.94 10.52 8.42
CA THR A 270 27.13 11.76 7.67
C THR A 270 28.37 11.68 6.79
N THR A 271 29.48 11.13 7.30
CA THR A 271 30.69 10.86 6.51
C THR A 271 30.41 9.97 5.31
N VAL A 272 29.63 8.88 5.49
CA VAL A 272 29.21 8.00 4.39
C VAL A 272 28.33 8.76 3.38
N ALA A 273 27.35 9.52 3.85
CA ALA A 273 26.46 10.30 2.97
C ALA A 273 27.24 11.32 2.13
N ASN A 274 28.21 12.02 2.73
CA ASN A 274 29.06 12.98 2.02
C ASN A 274 29.96 12.28 0.99
N ALA A 275 30.49 11.09 1.30
CA ALA A 275 31.27 10.31 0.35
C ALA A 275 30.43 9.85 -0.85
N VAL A 276 29.17 9.47 -0.62
CA VAL A 276 28.22 9.16 -1.71
C VAL A 276 27.97 10.40 -2.57
N LEU A 277 27.61 11.55 -1.97
CA LEU A 277 27.36 12.79 -2.72
C LEU A 277 28.58 13.23 -3.53
N ALA A 278 29.78 13.17 -2.95
CA ALA A 278 31.02 13.53 -3.65
C ALA A 278 31.29 12.68 -4.90
N LYS A 279 30.75 11.46 -4.98
CA LYS A 279 30.85 10.59 -6.16
C LYS A 279 29.64 10.66 -7.08
N CYS A 280 28.47 10.90 -6.52
CA CYS A 280 27.22 10.58 -7.19
C CYS A 280 26.33 11.77 -7.53
N ASP A 281 26.47 12.91 -6.84
CA ASP A 281 25.58 14.08 -6.99
C ASP A 281 25.54 14.54 -8.45
N ALA A 282 26.70 14.92 -9.01
CA ALA A 282 26.81 15.40 -10.39
C ALA A 282 26.56 14.37 -11.50
N LEU A 283 26.28 13.09 -11.18
CA LEU A 283 26.09 12.06 -12.22
C LEU A 283 24.81 12.24 -13.02
N ASP A 284 23.80 12.89 -12.44
CA ASP A 284 22.57 13.27 -13.16
C ASP A 284 22.66 14.62 -13.89
N GLY A 285 23.83 15.27 -13.83
CA GLY A 285 24.10 16.57 -14.45
C GLY A 285 23.85 17.78 -13.55
N SER A 286 23.44 17.59 -12.30
CA SER A 286 23.26 18.64 -11.28
C SER A 286 24.10 18.37 -10.04
N ALA A 287 24.69 19.40 -9.43
CA ALA A 287 25.35 19.27 -8.13
C ALA A 287 24.50 20.01 -7.09
N ASP A 288 23.46 19.35 -6.61
CA ASP A 288 22.42 19.95 -5.76
C ASP A 288 22.21 19.19 -4.43
N GLY A 289 23.07 18.21 -4.14
CA GLY A 289 23.01 17.40 -2.94
C GLY A 289 22.00 16.25 -3.03
N LEU A 290 21.55 15.89 -4.23
CA LEU A 290 20.65 14.76 -4.50
C LEU A 290 21.34 13.75 -5.42
N VAL A 291 20.92 12.49 -5.34
CA VAL A 291 21.38 11.44 -6.27
C VAL A 291 20.18 10.99 -7.07
N GLN A 292 19.96 11.56 -8.25
CA GLN A 292 18.84 11.18 -9.12
C GLN A 292 19.22 10.05 -10.09
N ASP A 293 20.49 9.99 -10.52
CA ASP A 293 21.01 8.85 -11.28
C ASP A 293 21.58 7.76 -10.35
N VAL A 294 20.66 7.02 -9.74
CA VAL A 294 21.00 5.95 -8.79
C VAL A 294 21.80 4.82 -9.47
N GLU A 295 21.58 4.54 -10.75
CA GLU A 295 22.29 3.44 -11.43
C GLU A 295 23.73 3.83 -11.79
N ALA A 296 23.94 5.06 -12.25
CA ALA A 296 25.29 5.60 -12.42
C ALA A 296 26.03 5.62 -11.08
N CYS A 297 25.38 6.06 -10.00
CA CYS A 297 25.97 6.05 -8.66
C CYS A 297 26.40 4.65 -8.21
N ARG A 298 25.58 3.62 -8.46
CA ARG A 298 25.92 2.22 -8.11
C ARG A 298 27.16 1.71 -8.83
N THR A 299 27.45 2.22 -10.02
CA THR A 299 28.64 1.86 -10.79
C THR A 299 29.87 2.68 -10.37
N ALA A 300 29.67 3.96 -10.05
CA ALA A 300 30.75 4.90 -9.74
C ALA A 300 31.24 4.83 -8.28
N PHE A 301 30.35 4.55 -7.34
CA PHE A 301 30.65 4.55 -5.91
C PHE A 301 31.12 3.17 -5.42
N ASN A 302 32.25 3.14 -4.72
CA ASN A 302 32.77 1.97 -4.05
C ASN A 302 32.92 2.25 -2.55
N PHE A 303 32.06 1.65 -1.72
CA PHE A 303 32.04 1.86 -0.28
C PHE A 303 33.38 1.59 0.43
N ALA A 304 34.15 0.59 -0.03
CA ALA A 304 35.43 0.25 0.58
C ALA A 304 36.52 1.29 0.29
N ILE A 305 36.49 1.88 -0.90
CA ILE A 305 37.48 2.83 -1.42
C ILE A 305 37.13 4.26 -1.05
N ASP A 306 35.88 4.67 -1.27
CA ASP A 306 35.47 6.07 -1.27
C ASP A 306 35.11 6.59 0.13
N VAL A 307 34.73 5.71 1.05
CA VAL A 307 34.56 6.09 2.46
C VAL A 307 35.93 6.04 3.14
N PRO A 308 36.38 7.04 3.92
CA PRO A 308 37.68 7.01 4.58
C PRO A 308 37.82 5.84 5.59
N THR A 309 38.99 5.19 5.62
CA THR A 309 39.33 4.19 6.65
C THR A 309 40.04 4.86 7.82
N CYS A 310 39.63 4.59 9.05
CA CYS A 310 40.29 5.13 10.24
C CYS A 310 41.72 4.57 10.39
N THR A 311 42.69 5.44 10.64
CA THR A 311 44.07 5.08 11.03
C THR A 311 44.29 5.13 12.54
N GLY A 312 43.33 5.66 13.29
CA GLY A 312 43.34 5.79 14.75
C GLY A 312 41.96 5.54 15.34
N ALA A 313 41.61 6.30 16.38
CA ALA A 313 40.30 6.20 17.01
C ALA A 313 39.17 6.59 16.04
N ARG A 314 37.98 6.01 16.25
CA ARG A 314 36.76 6.43 15.57
C ARG A 314 36.37 7.82 16.07
N ASP A 315 36.54 8.84 15.25
CA ASP A 315 36.23 10.24 15.56
C ASP A 315 35.02 10.78 14.79
N GLY A 316 34.39 9.94 13.96
CA GLY A 316 33.25 10.29 13.11
C GLY A 316 33.61 10.60 11.67
N SER A 317 34.89 10.86 11.35
CA SER A 317 35.36 11.26 10.00
C SER A 317 35.72 10.08 9.09
N CYS A 318 35.64 8.86 9.61
CA CYS A 318 36.06 7.62 8.94
C CYS A 318 35.30 6.41 9.49
N LEU A 319 35.44 5.26 8.82
CA LEU A 319 35.00 3.96 9.32
C LEU A 319 36.19 3.05 9.60
N SER A 320 36.10 2.21 10.62
CA SER A 320 37.04 1.12 10.84
C SER A 320 36.94 0.06 9.73
N THR A 321 37.98 -0.77 9.59
CA THR A 321 37.92 -1.94 8.70
C THR A 321 36.78 -2.89 9.07
N SER A 322 36.50 -3.06 10.36
CA SER A 322 35.39 -3.91 10.82
C SER A 322 34.02 -3.34 10.48
N GLN A 323 33.82 -2.02 10.54
CA GLN A 323 32.60 -1.36 10.09
C GLN A 323 32.39 -1.55 8.59
N LYS A 324 33.46 -1.56 7.79
CA LYS A 324 33.37 -1.69 6.33
C LYS A 324 32.97 -3.08 5.83
N VAL A 325 33.09 -4.11 6.65
CA VAL A 325 32.82 -5.52 6.28
C VAL A 325 31.67 -6.16 7.05
N ALA A 326 31.14 -5.48 8.07
CA ALA A 326 30.00 -5.93 8.86
C ALA A 326 28.72 -5.91 8.00
#